data_AF-A0A6J1VW10-F1
#
_entry.id   AF-A0A6J1VW10-F1
#
_cell.length_a   1.000
_cell.length_b   1.000
_cell.length_c   1.000
_cell.angle_alpha   90.00
_cell.angle_beta   90.00
_cell.angle_gamma   90.00
#
_symmetry.space_group_name_H-M   'P 1'
#
loop_
_entity.id
_entity.type
_entity.pdbx_description
1 polymer ?
#
loop_
_entity_poly.entity_id
_entity_poly.type
_entity_poly.pdbx_seq_one_letter_code
_entity_poly.pdbx_strand_id
1 'polypeptide(L)'
;VVYFTATFPYLMLIVLLIRGVTLPGALDGIIFYLNPDISRLADPQVWMDAGTQIFFSYAICQGCLTALGSYNKYNNNCYRDSFMLCFLNSATSFVAGFAIFSVLGFMAQEQGIPISKVAESGPGLAFIAYPKAVTMMPVSQLWACLFFLMLIFLGLDSQFVCVESLVTAIVDLFPEVFRKKGRRELLILGIAVICYLIGLLLVTEGGMYIFQLFDYYAASGTCLLFLAIFEVICIAWVYGM
;
A
#
# COMPACT_ATOMS: atom_id res chain seq x y z
N VAL A 1 -16.38 2.33 -10.13
CA VAL A 1 -14.96 1.96 -10.31
C VAL A 1 -14.46 1.22 -9.07
N VAL A 2 -14.42 1.88 -7.91
CA VAL A 2 -13.94 1.31 -6.62
C VAL A 2 -14.58 -0.03 -6.23
N TYR A 3 -15.88 -0.25 -6.49
CA TYR A 3 -16.50 -1.56 -6.21
C TYR A 3 -15.81 -2.74 -6.88
N PHE A 4 -15.24 -2.55 -8.07
CA PHE A 4 -14.49 -3.60 -8.75
C PHE A 4 -13.02 -3.56 -8.33
N THR A 5 -12.39 -2.39 -8.44
CA THR A 5 -10.95 -2.25 -8.22
C THR A 5 -10.53 -2.57 -6.78
N ALA A 6 -11.39 -2.30 -5.78
CA ALA A 6 -11.09 -2.61 -4.39
C ALA A 6 -11.45 -4.04 -3.98
N THR A 7 -12.46 -4.66 -4.59
CA THR A 7 -12.90 -6.03 -4.22
C THR A 7 -12.17 -7.11 -5.01
N PHE A 8 -11.77 -6.83 -6.25
CA PHE A 8 -11.11 -7.80 -7.11
C PHE A 8 -9.76 -8.27 -6.55
N PRO A 9 -8.89 -7.41 -5.97
CA PRO A 9 -7.68 -7.87 -5.29
C PRO A 9 -7.93 -8.90 -4.19
N TYR A 10 -9.05 -8.86 -3.48
CA TYR A 10 -9.38 -9.89 -2.48
C TYR A 10 -9.67 -11.24 -3.12
N LEU A 11 -10.41 -11.28 -4.23
CA LEU A 11 -10.63 -12.52 -4.98
C LEU A 11 -9.29 -13.10 -5.45
N MET A 12 -8.41 -12.26 -5.97
CA MET A 12 -7.08 -12.66 -6.44
C MET A 12 -6.21 -13.15 -5.28
N LEU A 13 -6.25 -12.46 -4.15
CA LEU A 13 -5.53 -12.85 -2.93
C LEU A 13 -5.96 -14.23 -2.45
N ILE A 14 -7.27 -14.53 -2.47
CA ILE A 14 -7.80 -15.85 -2.11
C ILE A 14 -7.29 -16.92 -3.10
N VAL A 15 -7.35 -16.65 -4.41
CA VAL A 15 -6.87 -17.58 -5.44
C VAL A 15 -5.37 -17.84 -5.29
N LEU A 16 -4.57 -16.79 -5.09
CA LEU A 16 -3.12 -16.89 -4.89
C LEU A 16 -2.77 -17.56 -3.57
N LEU A 17 -3.56 -17.34 -2.50
CA LEU A 17 -3.38 -18.01 -1.22
C LEU A 17 -3.63 -19.52 -1.36
N ILE A 18 -4.78 -19.92 -1.93
CA ILE A 18 -5.09 -21.33 -2.17
C ILE A 18 -4.00 -21.97 -3.04
N ARG A 19 -3.55 -21.27 -4.07
CA ARG A 19 -2.45 -21.77 -4.90
C ARG A 19 -1.16 -21.89 -4.11
N GLY A 20 -0.79 -20.86 -3.36
CA GLY A 20 0.44 -20.79 -2.56
C GLY A 20 0.52 -21.91 -1.54
N VAL A 21 -0.53 -22.13 -0.75
CA VAL A 21 -0.54 -23.17 0.30
C VAL A 21 -0.59 -24.60 -0.24
N THR A 22 -0.93 -24.80 -1.52
CA THR A 22 -0.93 -26.12 -2.17
C THR A 22 0.39 -26.45 -2.85
N LEU A 23 1.36 -25.55 -2.85
CA LEU A 23 2.69 -25.79 -3.40
C LEU A 23 3.57 -26.58 -2.41
N PRO A 24 4.51 -27.41 -2.92
CA PRO A 24 5.52 -28.01 -2.05
C PRO A 24 6.38 -26.90 -1.41
N GLY A 25 6.76 -27.06 -0.15
CA GLY A 25 7.59 -26.07 0.56
C GLY A 25 6.85 -24.85 1.11
N ALA A 26 5.54 -24.74 0.84
CA ALA A 26 4.71 -23.66 1.36
C ALA A 26 4.72 -23.59 2.90
N LEU A 27 4.76 -24.75 3.57
CA LEU A 27 4.81 -24.83 5.03
C LEU A 27 6.06 -24.16 5.60
N ASP A 28 7.23 -24.38 5.00
CA ASP A 28 8.48 -23.77 5.45
C ASP A 28 8.42 -22.24 5.33
N GLY A 29 7.81 -21.75 4.25
CA GLY A 29 7.51 -20.32 4.07
C GLY A 29 6.61 -19.74 5.16
N ILE A 30 5.53 -20.44 5.49
CA ILE A 30 4.59 -20.01 6.56
C ILE A 30 5.25 -20.06 7.94
N ILE A 31 6.06 -21.09 8.21
CA ILE A 31 6.85 -21.18 9.43
C ILE A 31 7.79 -19.97 9.50
N PHE A 32 8.52 -19.66 8.43
CA PHE A 32 9.41 -18.50 8.40
C PHE A 32 8.65 -17.18 8.65
N TYR A 33 7.45 -17.02 8.11
CA TYR A 33 6.62 -15.83 8.31
C TYR A 33 6.17 -15.64 9.77
N LEU A 34 5.78 -16.72 10.44
CA LEU A 34 5.15 -16.66 11.77
C LEU A 34 6.10 -16.98 12.92
N ASN A 35 7.28 -17.52 12.66
CA ASN A 35 8.20 -17.93 13.71
C ASN A 35 8.67 -16.70 14.50
N PRO A 36 8.26 -16.57 15.77
CA PRO A 36 8.52 -15.36 16.52
C PRO A 36 9.95 -15.35 17.07
N ASP A 37 10.67 -14.26 16.84
CA ASP A 37 11.91 -13.96 17.55
C ASP A 37 11.64 -12.88 18.60
N ILE A 38 11.41 -13.30 19.84
CA ILE A 38 11.06 -12.41 20.95
C ILE A 38 12.22 -11.46 21.27
N SER A 39 13.47 -11.85 20.98
CA SER A 39 14.64 -11.01 21.24
C SER A 39 14.61 -9.71 20.43
N ARG A 40 13.96 -9.73 19.26
CA ARG A 40 13.77 -8.56 18.39
C ARG A 40 12.89 -7.49 19.01
N LEU A 41 12.05 -7.80 20.00
CA LEU A 41 11.23 -6.78 20.68
C LEU A 41 12.07 -5.80 21.52
N ALA A 42 13.30 -6.19 21.88
CA ALA A 42 14.24 -5.30 22.56
C ALA A 42 14.92 -4.31 21.60
N ASP A 43 14.82 -4.51 20.28
CA ASP A 43 15.38 -3.62 19.27
C ASP A 43 14.42 -2.45 19.00
N PRO A 44 14.80 -1.20 19.32
CA PRO A 44 13.95 -0.03 19.06
C PRO A 44 13.59 0.14 17.58
N GLN A 45 14.42 -0.34 16.66
CA GLN A 45 14.16 -0.26 15.22
C GLN A 45 12.88 -1.02 14.85
N VAL A 46 12.59 -2.16 15.50
CA VAL A 46 11.38 -2.94 15.23
C VAL A 46 10.11 -2.15 15.54
N TRP A 47 10.14 -1.33 16.59
CA TRP A 47 9.01 -0.46 16.95
C TRP A 47 8.88 0.73 16.02
N MET A 48 10.01 1.31 15.59
CA MET A 48 9.99 2.39 14.59
C MET A 48 9.45 1.90 13.25
N ASP A 49 9.87 0.71 12.80
CA ASP A 49 9.38 0.09 11.57
C ASP A 49 7.89 -0.25 11.68
N ALA A 50 7.45 -0.82 12.80
CA ALA A 50 6.04 -1.13 13.05
C ALA A 50 5.15 0.12 13.05
N GLY A 51 5.58 1.18 13.75
CA GLY A 51 4.87 2.46 13.75
C GLY A 51 4.78 3.04 12.35
N THR A 52 5.92 3.14 11.65
CA THR A 52 6.00 3.66 10.29
C THR A 52 5.11 2.88 9.32
N GLN A 53 5.12 1.54 9.39
CA GLN A 53 4.28 0.66 8.60
C GLN A 53 2.79 0.96 8.79
N ILE A 54 2.33 1.17 10.04
CA ILE A 54 0.94 1.50 10.34
C ILE A 54 0.57 2.88 9.77
N PHE A 55 1.39 3.91 10.01
CA PHE A 55 1.12 5.25 9.48
C PHE A 55 0.99 5.26 7.95
N PHE A 56 1.89 4.58 7.23
CA PHE A 56 1.81 4.47 5.78
C PHE A 56 0.66 3.59 5.30
N SER A 57 0.45 2.45 5.93
CA SER A 57 -0.60 1.50 5.51
C SER A 57 -2.01 2.09 5.60
N TYR A 58 -2.24 3.01 6.55
CA TYR A 58 -3.51 3.70 6.71
C TYR A 58 -3.59 5.08 6.05
N ALA A 59 -2.48 5.56 5.46
CA ALA A 59 -2.35 6.94 4.97
C ALA A 59 -2.76 7.99 6.03
N ILE A 60 -2.38 7.74 7.30
CA ILE A 60 -2.69 8.63 8.43
C ILE A 60 -1.90 9.94 8.25
N CYS A 61 -2.56 11.07 8.55
CA CYS A 61 -1.98 12.41 8.46
C CYS A 61 -1.53 12.82 7.04
N GLN A 62 -2.05 12.17 5.99
CA GLN A 62 -1.81 12.56 4.59
C GLN A 62 -2.96 13.40 4.01
N GLY A 63 -3.97 13.74 4.81
CA GLY A 63 -5.20 14.43 4.37
C GLY A 63 -6.19 13.53 3.61
N CYS A 64 -5.80 12.31 3.24
CA CYS A 64 -6.65 11.39 2.48
C CYS A 64 -7.94 11.01 3.20
N LEU A 65 -7.82 10.54 4.44
CA LEU A 65 -8.98 10.17 5.25
C LEU A 65 -9.85 11.39 5.61
N THR A 66 -9.24 12.57 5.78
CA THR A 66 -9.96 13.82 6.04
C THR A 66 -10.83 14.21 4.84
N ALA A 67 -10.28 14.14 3.62
CA ALA A 67 -11.01 14.44 2.39
C ALA A 67 -12.11 13.41 2.10
N LEU A 68 -11.87 12.11 2.33
CA LEU A 68 -12.92 11.09 2.21
C LEU A 68 -14.01 11.29 3.27
N GLY A 69 -13.60 11.64 4.50
CA GLY A 69 -14.50 11.93 5.61
C GLY A 69 -15.41 13.13 5.35
N SER A 70 -14.93 14.16 4.65
CA SER A 70 -15.75 15.35 4.33
C SER A 70 -16.92 15.06 3.38
N TYR A 71 -16.88 13.93 2.67
CA TYR A 71 -17.98 13.49 1.81
C TYR A 71 -19.04 12.64 2.54
N ASN A 72 -18.79 12.25 3.79
CA ASN A 72 -19.76 11.47 4.56
C ASN A 72 -20.98 12.30 4.96
N LYS A 73 -22.08 11.60 5.21
CA LYS A 73 -23.26 12.21 5.85
C LYS A 73 -22.87 12.68 7.26
N TYR A 74 -23.43 13.81 7.68
CA TYR A 74 -23.15 14.41 8.99
C TYR A 74 -23.33 13.45 10.18
N ASN A 75 -24.40 12.64 10.17
CA ASN A 75 -24.70 11.66 11.23
C ASN A 75 -24.15 10.25 10.92
N ASN A 76 -23.14 10.12 10.05
CA ASN A 76 -22.51 8.83 9.77
C ASN A 76 -21.75 8.32 11.00
N ASN A 77 -21.81 7.01 11.24
CA ASN A 77 -21.07 6.40 12.35
C ASN A 77 -19.60 6.18 11.98
N CYS A 78 -18.83 7.26 11.97
CA CYS A 78 -17.40 7.25 11.64
C CYS A 78 -16.55 6.38 12.60
N TYR A 79 -17.00 6.20 13.84
CA TYR A 79 -16.31 5.34 14.82
C TYR A 79 -16.34 3.88 14.37
N ARG A 80 -17.52 3.37 13.99
CA ARG A 80 -17.66 2.02 13.43
C ARG A 80 -16.81 1.86 12.16
N ASP A 81 -16.88 2.82 11.26
CA ASP A 81 -16.13 2.77 10.00
C ASP A 81 -14.63 2.74 10.24
N SER A 82 -14.13 3.52 11.20
CA SER A 82 -12.71 3.53 11.59
C SER A 82 -12.25 2.17 12.12
N PHE A 83 -13.05 1.53 12.99
CA PHE A 83 -12.75 0.18 13.48
C PHE A 83 -12.73 -0.85 12.35
N MET A 84 -13.69 -0.79 11.44
CA MET A 84 -13.76 -1.70 10.29
C MET A 84 -12.56 -1.49 9.36
N LEU A 85 -12.16 -0.24 9.11
CA LEU A 85 -11.00 0.10 8.29
C LEU A 85 -9.70 -0.47 8.89
N CYS A 86 -9.47 -0.24 10.19
CA CYS A 86 -8.34 -0.81 10.92
C CYS A 86 -8.28 -2.34 10.85
N PHE A 87 -9.42 -2.99 11.09
CA PHE A 87 -9.49 -4.44 11.06
C PHE A 87 -9.23 -4.99 9.65
N LEU A 88 -9.94 -4.47 8.63
CA LEU A 88 -9.83 -4.97 7.25
C LEU A 88 -8.44 -4.76 6.68
N ASN A 89 -7.82 -3.60 6.87
CA ASN A 89 -6.48 -3.33 6.37
C ASN A 89 -5.44 -4.29 7.00
N SER A 90 -5.47 -4.44 8.33
CA SER A 90 -4.55 -5.35 9.04
C SER A 90 -4.78 -6.81 8.66
N ALA A 91 -6.05 -7.24 8.58
CA ALA A 91 -6.40 -8.59 8.17
C ALA A 91 -5.94 -8.88 6.73
N THR A 92 -6.11 -7.93 5.82
CA THR A 92 -5.65 -8.05 4.43
C THR A 92 -4.13 -8.22 4.38
N SER A 93 -3.39 -7.37 5.11
CA SER A 93 -1.93 -7.45 5.19
C SER A 93 -1.47 -8.79 5.77
N PHE A 94 -2.14 -9.27 6.81
CA PHE A 94 -1.84 -10.55 7.44
C PHE A 94 -2.05 -11.73 6.48
N VAL A 95 -3.20 -11.77 5.79
CA VAL A 95 -3.53 -12.80 4.78
C VAL A 95 -2.59 -12.73 3.58
N ALA A 96 -2.22 -11.53 3.13
CA ALA A 96 -1.25 -11.34 2.06
C ALA A 96 0.13 -11.89 2.44
N GLY A 97 0.54 -11.77 3.70
CA GLY A 97 1.74 -12.43 4.23
C GLY A 97 1.73 -13.94 3.94
N PHE A 98 0.64 -14.65 4.24
CA PHE A 98 0.56 -16.09 3.91
C PHE A 98 0.67 -16.37 2.40
N ALA A 99 -0.02 -15.58 1.56
CA ALA A 99 0.03 -15.76 0.11
C ALA A 99 1.46 -15.56 -0.44
N ILE A 100 2.18 -14.54 0.02
CA ILE A 100 3.55 -14.27 -0.41
C ILE A 100 4.52 -15.33 0.14
N PHE A 101 4.51 -15.57 1.44
CA PHE A 101 5.49 -16.46 2.08
C PHE A 101 5.30 -17.93 1.69
N SER A 102 4.07 -18.38 1.40
CA SER A 102 3.85 -19.74 0.86
C SER A 102 4.49 -19.94 -0.52
N VAL A 103 4.41 -18.93 -1.40
CA VAL A 103 5.06 -18.95 -2.72
C VAL A 103 6.59 -18.83 -2.59
N LEU A 104 7.09 -18.03 -1.65
CA LEU A 104 8.54 -17.95 -1.38
C LEU A 104 9.10 -19.25 -0.80
N GLY A 105 8.35 -19.93 0.07
CA GLY A 105 8.72 -21.26 0.58
C GLY A 105 8.87 -22.28 -0.53
N PHE A 106 7.93 -22.28 -1.49
CA PHE A 106 8.04 -23.08 -2.72
C PHE A 106 9.30 -22.76 -3.53
N MET A 107 9.58 -21.47 -3.77
CA MET A 107 10.78 -21.05 -4.51
C MET A 107 12.07 -21.50 -3.79
N ALA A 108 12.12 -21.34 -2.47
CA ALA A 108 13.26 -21.74 -1.65
C ALA A 108 13.50 -23.25 -1.73
N GLN A 109 12.44 -24.06 -1.62
CA GLN A 109 12.54 -25.52 -1.75
C GLN A 109 13.01 -25.94 -3.14
N GLU A 110 12.42 -25.41 -4.21
CA GLU A 110 12.79 -25.79 -5.58
C GLU A 110 14.21 -25.36 -5.95
N GLN A 111 14.71 -24.26 -5.40
CA GLN A 111 16.07 -23.77 -5.64
C GLN A 111 17.11 -24.35 -4.66
N GLY A 112 16.67 -25.02 -3.60
CA GLY A 112 17.56 -25.54 -2.56
C GLY A 112 18.30 -24.43 -1.79
N ILE A 113 17.70 -23.25 -1.65
CA ILE A 113 18.30 -22.10 -0.94
C ILE A 113 17.47 -21.70 0.28
N PRO A 114 18.07 -21.07 1.32
CA PRO A 114 17.32 -20.61 2.48
C PRO A 114 16.27 -19.55 2.13
N ILE A 115 15.12 -19.58 2.81
CA ILE A 115 14.01 -18.62 2.58
C ILE A 115 14.45 -17.17 2.79
N SER A 116 15.36 -16.91 3.72
CA SER A 116 15.91 -15.56 3.97
C SER A 116 16.65 -14.96 2.76
N LYS A 117 17.04 -15.77 1.77
CA LYS A 117 17.66 -15.30 0.51
C LYS A 117 16.64 -14.94 -0.58
N VAL A 118 15.40 -15.39 -0.46
CA VAL A 118 14.32 -15.08 -1.41
C VAL A 118 13.32 -14.05 -0.85
N ALA A 119 13.29 -13.89 0.48
CA ALA A 119 12.46 -12.94 1.20
C ALA A 119 13.15 -11.55 1.31
N GLU A 120 13.49 -10.96 0.16
CA GLU A 120 13.92 -9.55 0.13
C GLU A 120 12.69 -8.61 0.23
N SER A 121 12.88 -7.40 0.76
CA SER A 121 11.81 -6.39 0.87
C SER A 121 11.83 -5.40 -0.30
N GLY A 122 10.71 -4.69 -0.49
CA GLY A 122 10.60 -3.63 -1.49
C GLY A 122 10.22 -4.14 -2.89
N PRO A 123 10.42 -3.32 -3.94
CA PRO A 123 9.96 -3.65 -5.30
C PRO A 123 10.54 -4.96 -5.84
N GLY A 124 11.77 -5.32 -5.44
CA GLY A 124 12.42 -6.56 -5.87
C GLY A 124 11.64 -7.83 -5.51
N LEU A 125 10.92 -7.83 -4.39
CA LEU A 125 10.06 -8.95 -4.00
C LEU A 125 8.98 -9.22 -5.04
N ALA A 126 8.26 -8.16 -5.43
CA ALA A 126 7.14 -8.24 -6.36
C ALA A 126 7.59 -8.38 -7.82
N PHE A 127 8.73 -7.80 -8.20
CA PHE A 127 9.15 -7.73 -9.61
C PHE A 127 10.29 -8.67 -9.98
N ILE A 128 10.95 -9.33 -9.01
CA ILE A 128 12.04 -10.29 -9.25
C ILE A 128 11.72 -11.65 -8.63
N ALA A 129 11.55 -11.70 -7.31
CA ALA A 129 11.39 -12.97 -6.59
C ALA A 129 10.05 -13.66 -6.93
N TYR A 130 8.94 -12.93 -6.86
CA TYR A 130 7.61 -13.49 -7.12
C TYR A 130 7.44 -13.96 -8.58
N PRO A 131 7.83 -13.19 -9.62
CA PRO A 131 7.76 -13.66 -11.00
C PRO A 131 8.66 -14.89 -11.22
N LYS A 132 9.84 -14.93 -10.58
CA LYS A 132 10.71 -16.11 -10.63
C LYS A 132 10.00 -17.34 -10.07
N ALA A 133 9.36 -17.25 -8.91
CA ALA A 133 8.56 -18.34 -8.35
C ALA A 133 7.42 -18.76 -9.28
N VAL A 134 6.71 -17.80 -9.87
CA VAL A 134 5.63 -18.06 -10.83
C VAL A 134 6.10 -18.83 -12.06
N THR A 135 7.30 -18.57 -12.59
CA THR A 135 7.84 -19.32 -13.74
C THR A 135 8.05 -20.81 -13.47
N MET A 136 8.12 -21.20 -12.21
CA MET A 136 8.34 -22.59 -11.77
C MET A 136 7.01 -23.35 -11.57
N MET A 137 5.87 -22.65 -11.64
CA MET A 137 4.54 -23.25 -11.51
C MET A 137 3.97 -23.69 -12.86
N PRO A 138 3.15 -24.75 -12.92
CA PRO A 138 2.35 -25.05 -14.10
C PRO A 138 1.38 -23.88 -14.40
N VAL A 139 1.17 -23.61 -15.69
CA VAL A 139 0.30 -22.52 -16.17
C VAL A 139 0.78 -21.13 -15.69
N SER A 140 2.10 -20.90 -15.74
CA SER A 140 2.77 -19.68 -15.24
C SER A 140 2.17 -18.37 -15.78
N GLN A 141 1.69 -18.36 -17.03
CA GLN A 141 1.07 -17.19 -17.65
C GLN A 141 -0.19 -16.73 -16.91
N LEU A 142 -1.00 -17.66 -16.41
CA LEU A 142 -2.21 -17.35 -15.64
C LEU A 142 -1.84 -16.66 -14.32
N TRP A 143 -0.90 -17.24 -13.57
CA TRP A 143 -0.48 -16.72 -12.26
C TRP A 143 0.20 -15.36 -12.37
N ALA A 144 1.03 -15.15 -13.41
CA ALA A 144 1.67 -13.87 -13.68
C ALA A 144 0.62 -12.79 -13.99
N CYS A 145 -0.34 -13.10 -14.87
CA CYS A 145 -1.43 -12.18 -15.23
C CYS A 145 -2.24 -11.80 -13.99
N LEU A 146 -2.64 -12.79 -13.17
CA LEU A 146 -3.36 -12.53 -11.94
C LEU A 146 -2.54 -11.67 -10.97
N PHE A 147 -1.27 -11.99 -10.74
CA PHE A 147 -0.46 -11.23 -9.81
C PHE A 147 -0.25 -9.77 -10.24
N PHE A 148 0.09 -9.52 -11.51
CA PHE A 148 0.32 -8.15 -11.98
C PHE A 148 -0.97 -7.34 -12.12
N LEU A 149 -2.10 -7.95 -12.52
CA LEU A 149 -3.39 -7.28 -12.49
C LEU A 149 -3.79 -6.89 -11.06
N MET A 150 -3.52 -7.75 -10.07
CA MET A 150 -3.73 -7.44 -8.66
C MET A 150 -2.89 -6.21 -8.24
N LEU A 151 -1.59 -6.20 -8.56
CA LEU A 151 -0.70 -5.08 -8.24
C LEU A 151 -1.16 -3.77 -8.89
N ILE A 152 -1.62 -3.83 -10.15
CA ILE A 152 -2.17 -2.66 -10.85
C ILE A 152 -3.37 -2.11 -10.10
N PHE A 153 -4.34 -2.95 -9.72
CA PHE A 153 -5.53 -2.47 -9.02
C PHE A 153 -5.24 -1.94 -7.62
N LEU A 154 -4.36 -2.60 -6.85
CA LEU A 154 -3.92 -2.12 -5.54
C LEU A 154 -3.28 -0.73 -5.61
N GLY A 155 -2.41 -0.51 -6.61
CA GLY A 155 -1.79 0.80 -6.83
C GLY A 155 -2.79 1.85 -7.30
N LEU A 156 -3.68 1.47 -8.23
CA LEU A 156 -4.62 2.37 -8.89
C LEU A 156 -5.65 2.95 -7.89
N ASP A 157 -6.19 2.14 -6.98
CA ASP A 157 -7.12 2.64 -5.95
C ASP A 157 -6.45 3.62 -4.99
N SER A 158 -5.23 3.32 -4.57
CA SER A 158 -4.43 4.21 -3.73
C SER A 158 -4.18 5.55 -4.44
N GLN A 159 -3.87 5.51 -5.74
CA GLN A 159 -3.67 6.71 -6.56
C GLN A 159 -4.96 7.54 -6.71
N PHE A 160 -6.12 6.90 -6.88
CA PHE A 160 -7.40 7.61 -6.93
C PHE A 160 -7.68 8.38 -5.65
N VAL A 161 -7.46 7.77 -4.49
CA VAL A 161 -7.66 8.44 -3.20
C VAL A 161 -6.69 9.61 -3.05
N CYS A 162 -5.41 9.44 -3.41
CA CYS A 162 -4.42 10.53 -3.31
C CYS A 162 -4.79 11.74 -4.19
N VAL A 163 -5.12 11.51 -5.46
CA VAL A 163 -5.50 12.58 -6.39
C VAL A 163 -6.81 13.24 -5.95
N GLU A 164 -7.81 12.45 -5.55
CA GLU A 164 -9.10 12.97 -5.07
C GLU A 164 -8.91 13.85 -3.83
N SER A 165 -8.01 13.47 -2.93
CA SER A 165 -7.75 14.21 -1.68
C SER A 165 -7.07 15.55 -1.96
N LEU A 166 -6.08 15.58 -2.85
CA LEU A 166 -5.45 16.81 -3.30
C LEU A 166 -6.46 17.74 -4.02
N VAL A 167 -7.28 17.18 -4.89
CA VAL A 167 -8.32 17.93 -5.63
C VAL A 167 -9.33 18.52 -4.65
N THR A 168 -9.83 17.73 -3.71
CA THR A 168 -10.77 18.18 -2.66
C THR A 168 -10.18 19.36 -1.89
N ALA A 169 -8.95 19.24 -1.41
CA ALA A 169 -8.27 20.30 -0.67
C ALA A 169 -8.15 21.62 -1.47
N ILE A 170 -7.76 21.54 -2.75
CA ILE A 170 -7.65 22.73 -3.63
C ILE A 170 -9.01 23.35 -3.91
N VAL A 171 -10.03 22.52 -4.17
CA VAL A 171 -11.39 22.98 -4.46
C VAL A 171 -12.00 23.68 -3.24
N ASP A 172 -11.74 23.18 -2.04
CA ASP A 172 -12.24 23.78 -0.80
C ASP A 172 -11.51 25.07 -0.42
N LEU A 173 -10.23 25.22 -0.81
CA LEU A 173 -9.47 26.46 -0.63
C LEU A 173 -9.94 27.58 -1.58
N PHE A 174 -10.33 27.23 -2.82
CA PHE A 174 -10.76 28.21 -3.84
C PHE A 174 -12.13 27.86 -4.46
N PRO A 175 -13.22 27.87 -3.66
CA PRO A 175 -14.52 27.36 -4.09
C PRO A 175 -15.13 28.18 -5.23
N GLU A 176 -14.96 29.51 -5.21
CA GLU A 176 -15.49 30.41 -6.25
C GLU A 176 -14.86 30.19 -7.63
N VAL A 177 -13.66 29.59 -7.66
CA VAL A 177 -12.92 29.29 -8.88
C VAL A 177 -13.28 27.90 -9.37
N PHE A 178 -13.17 26.87 -8.55
CA PHE A 178 -13.21 25.47 -9.01
C PHE A 178 -14.56 24.77 -8.89
N ARG A 179 -15.52 25.28 -8.08
CA ARG A 179 -16.89 24.71 -8.02
C ARG A 179 -17.76 25.09 -9.22
N LYS A 180 -17.25 25.86 -10.18
CA LYS A 180 -17.92 26.17 -11.44
C LYS A 180 -17.83 24.98 -12.40
N LYS A 181 -18.88 24.78 -13.22
CA LYS A 181 -19.00 23.67 -14.18
C LYS A 181 -17.74 23.51 -15.05
N GLY A 182 -17.18 22.30 -15.10
CA GLY A 182 -16.02 21.95 -15.94
C GLY A 182 -14.65 22.30 -15.36
N ARG A 183 -14.56 23.11 -14.30
CA ARG A 183 -13.26 23.57 -13.77
C ARG A 183 -12.60 22.56 -12.83
N ARG A 184 -13.37 21.74 -12.12
CA ARG A 184 -12.84 20.62 -11.34
C ARG A 184 -12.18 19.59 -12.25
N GLU A 185 -12.82 19.28 -13.38
CA GLU A 185 -12.31 18.34 -14.37
C GLU A 185 -11.01 18.86 -15.02
N LEU A 186 -10.95 20.16 -15.33
CA LEU A 186 -9.72 20.81 -15.81
C LEU A 186 -8.60 20.80 -14.75
N LEU A 187 -8.93 20.97 -13.47
CA LEU A 187 -7.96 20.86 -12.37
C LEU A 187 -7.38 19.45 -12.29
N ILE A 188 -8.25 18.42 -12.34
CA ILE A 188 -7.82 17.01 -12.35
C ILE A 188 -6.91 16.73 -13.55
N LEU A 189 -7.29 17.19 -14.74
CA LEU A 189 -6.46 17.05 -15.94
C LEU A 189 -5.10 17.75 -15.76
N GLY A 190 -5.08 18.96 -15.21
CA GLY A 190 -3.86 19.70 -14.92
C GLY A 190 -2.92 18.95 -13.96
N ILE A 191 -3.46 18.45 -12.84
CA ILE A 191 -2.71 17.63 -11.88
C ILE A 191 -2.17 16.37 -12.55
N ALA A 192 -2.99 15.65 -13.32
CA ALA A 192 -2.58 14.44 -14.01
C ALA A 192 -1.45 14.69 -15.03
N VAL A 193 -1.52 15.79 -15.80
CA VAL A 193 -0.47 16.17 -16.74
C VAL A 193 0.82 16.52 -16.00
N ILE A 194 0.75 17.28 -14.90
CA ILE A 194 1.93 17.62 -14.08
C ILE A 194 2.56 16.35 -13.50
N CYS A 195 1.76 15.46 -12.89
CA CYS A 195 2.24 14.19 -12.36
C CYS A 195 2.86 13.31 -13.44
N TYR A 196 2.28 13.27 -14.65
CA TYR A 196 2.84 12.54 -15.79
C TYR A 196 4.21 13.10 -16.19
N LEU A 197 4.35 14.42 -16.34
CA LEU A 197 5.61 15.06 -16.73
C LEU A 197 6.72 14.84 -15.69
N ILE A 198 6.40 14.92 -14.39
CA ILE A 198 7.35 14.60 -13.32
C ILE A 198 7.66 13.10 -13.32
N GLY A 199 6.66 12.26 -13.54
CA GLY A 199 6.79 10.80 -13.62
C GLY A 199 7.72 10.33 -14.73
N LEU A 200 7.90 11.10 -15.81
CA LEU A 200 8.88 10.78 -16.86
C LEU A 200 10.31 10.64 -16.33
N LEU A 201 10.67 11.33 -15.23
CA LEU A 201 11.97 11.18 -14.58
C LEU A 201 12.18 9.75 -14.05
N LEU A 202 11.12 9.11 -13.56
CA LEU A 202 11.14 7.76 -13.00
C LEU A 202 11.25 6.65 -14.06
N VAL A 203 10.99 6.97 -15.34
CA VAL A 203 11.02 6.01 -16.47
C VAL A 203 12.36 6.08 -17.24
N THR A 204 13.29 6.93 -16.81
CA THR A 204 14.65 6.98 -17.37
C THR A 204 15.48 5.76 -16.94
N GLU A 205 16.61 5.50 -17.60
CA GLU A 205 17.55 4.43 -17.19
C GLU A 205 18.04 4.57 -15.74
N GLY A 206 18.14 5.82 -15.25
CA GLY A 206 18.46 6.14 -13.86
C GLY A 206 17.24 6.26 -12.94
N GLY A 207 16.04 5.95 -13.44
CA GLY A 207 14.77 6.20 -12.77
C GLY A 207 14.62 5.49 -11.42
N MET A 208 15.21 4.30 -11.28
CA MET A 208 15.19 3.57 -9.99
C MET A 208 15.94 4.31 -8.88
N TYR A 209 17.01 5.05 -9.18
CA TYR A 209 17.70 5.87 -8.18
C TYR A 209 16.83 7.02 -7.71
N ILE A 210 16.12 7.66 -8.65
CA ILE A 210 15.17 8.74 -8.34
C ILE A 210 14.01 8.15 -7.52
N PHE A 211 13.44 7.02 -7.94
CA PHE A 211 12.39 6.32 -7.21
C PHE A 211 12.78 6.05 -5.76
N GLN A 212 13.95 5.46 -5.52
CA GLN A 212 14.45 5.18 -4.17
C GLN A 212 14.68 6.45 -3.35
N LEU A 213 15.15 7.53 -3.97
CA LEU A 213 15.32 8.82 -3.29
C LEU A 213 13.96 9.37 -2.82
N PHE A 214 12.94 9.34 -3.68
CA PHE A 214 11.59 9.79 -3.33
C PHE A 214 10.94 8.89 -2.28
N ASP A 215 11.04 7.57 -2.43
CA ASP A 215 10.51 6.58 -1.50
C ASP A 215 11.12 6.75 -0.09
N TYR A 216 12.42 7.02 -0.03
CA TYR A 216 13.12 7.17 1.24
C TYR A 216 13.02 8.57 1.87
N TYR A 217 12.85 9.65 1.10
CA TYR A 217 12.89 11.02 1.63
C TYR A 217 11.61 11.86 1.46
N ALA A 218 10.80 11.64 0.42
CA ALA A 218 9.70 12.55 0.10
C ALA A 218 8.52 12.38 1.07
N ALA A 219 7.98 11.17 1.12
CA ALA A 219 6.94 10.80 2.05
C ALA A 219 7.48 9.67 2.93
N SER A 220 8.51 9.97 3.73
CA SER A 220 9.14 9.01 4.63
C SER A 220 8.79 9.26 6.09
N GLY A 221 9.11 8.28 6.94
CA GLY A 221 8.66 8.22 8.33
C GLY A 221 8.87 9.52 9.10
N THR A 222 10.02 10.19 8.97
CA THR A 222 10.31 11.40 9.77
C THR A 222 9.41 12.58 9.40
N CYS A 223 9.20 12.85 8.10
CA CYS A 223 8.35 13.95 7.64
C CYS A 223 6.89 13.73 8.05
N LEU A 224 6.40 12.50 7.88
CA LEU A 224 5.03 12.15 8.19
C LEU A 224 4.78 12.12 9.71
N LEU A 225 5.71 11.56 10.50
CA LEU A 225 5.62 11.57 11.96
C LEU A 225 5.66 13.00 12.52
N PHE A 226 6.50 13.86 11.94
CA PHE A 226 6.53 15.28 12.32
C PHE A 226 5.16 15.92 12.11
N LEU A 227 4.58 15.77 10.91
CA LEU A 227 3.25 16.30 10.60
C LEU A 227 2.17 15.71 11.53
N ALA A 228 2.21 14.41 11.79
CA ALA A 228 1.26 13.73 12.67
C ALA A 228 1.30 14.27 14.12
N ILE A 229 2.49 14.54 14.66
CA ILE A 229 2.63 15.15 15.99
C ILE A 229 1.95 16.52 16.02
N PHE A 230 2.16 17.36 15.01
CA PHE A 230 1.50 18.67 14.96
C PHE A 230 0.00 18.56 14.77
N GLU A 231 -0.51 17.68 13.90
CA GLU A 231 -1.95 17.47 13.75
C GLU A 231 -2.61 17.07 15.07
N VAL A 232 -2.02 16.12 15.78
CA VAL A 232 -2.52 15.68 17.10
C VAL A 232 -2.46 16.82 18.11
N ILE A 233 -1.35 17.56 18.20
CA ILE A 233 -1.22 18.70 19.11
C ILE A 233 -2.28 19.78 18.81
N CYS A 234 -2.44 20.11 17.53
CA CYS A 234 -3.42 21.09 17.06
C CYS A 234 -4.85 20.68 17.44
N ILE A 235 -5.24 19.43 17.22
CA ILE A 235 -6.61 18.97 17.53
C ILE A 235 -6.81 18.84 19.04
N ALA A 236 -5.90 18.17 19.75
CA ALA A 236 -6.11 17.81 21.15
C ALA A 236 -5.87 18.97 22.13
N TRP A 237 -4.89 19.85 21.88
CA TRP A 237 -4.55 20.94 22.80
C TRP A 237 -4.93 22.33 22.31
N VAL A 238 -4.85 22.62 21.01
CA VAL A 238 -5.12 23.98 20.48
C VAL A 238 -6.62 24.18 20.19
N TYR A 239 -7.22 23.27 19.43
CA TYR A 239 -8.67 23.27 19.17
C TYR A 239 -9.45 22.86 20.42
N GLY A 240 -8.88 21.91 21.17
CA GLY A 240 -9.41 21.40 22.43
C GLY A 240 -10.26 20.15 22.22
N MET A 241 -9.88 19.07 22.90
CA MET A 241 -10.73 17.90 23.14
C MET A 241 -11.34 17.95 24.54
#